data_AF-A0A833GIR2-F1
#
_entry.id   AF-A0A833GIR2-F1
#
_cell.length_a   1.000
_cell.length_b   1.000
_cell.length_c   1.000
_cell.angle_alpha   90.00
_cell.angle_beta   90.00
_cell.angle_gamma   90.00
#
_symmetry.space_group_name_H-M   'P 1'
#
loop_
_entity.id
_entity.type
_entity.pdbx_description
1 polymer ?
#
loop_
_entity_poly.entity_id
_entity_poly.type
_entity_poly.pdbx_seq_one_letter_code
_entity_poly.pdbx_strand_id
1 'polypeptide(L)'
;MHLFPLFADLRQRPVLVVGAGEVAARKVALLLAAGAEVTVLAPRSGPAITDLARAGSLHYQAERYASHWLDGRWLVVAATADAALNQRIAADALQRRLFVNVVDDAALSSCHVPAIVDRSPLLVAISSGGSAPMLARWLRQRLEALLDAALGPLAALLQRQRERIREHVPDAATRRGFYTNLLNGPVLAHLRRAQAEQAERALERSLQAQGTAARGSVVLVGAGAGDPGLLTLNALRALNEADVILHDRLVAPEILDLARRDAQRIAVGKEAGHPSIGQDQIHALLLAHVRAGRRVVRLKGGDPFVFGRGGEELEFLRSHGIDYEVVPGITAALACAAYAGIPLTHREHAQSVRLVTAHCRESLDLLDWAALAQERQTLAIYMGVAALASVRERLLAHGRA
;
A
#
# COMPACT_ATOMS: atom_id res chain seq x y z
N MET A 1 -14.74 -2.01 -15.35
CA MET A 1 -13.35 -2.49 -15.51
C MET A 1 -13.36 -3.47 -16.68
N HIS A 2 -12.64 -3.20 -17.78
CA HIS A 2 -12.68 -4.04 -19.00
C HIS A 2 -11.38 -4.83 -19.25
N LEU A 3 -10.30 -4.49 -18.54
CA LEU A 3 -9.02 -5.21 -18.61
C LEU A 3 -8.78 -5.91 -17.27
N PHE A 4 -8.40 -7.19 -17.35
CA PHE A 4 -7.97 -7.97 -16.20
C PHE A 4 -6.43 -8.00 -16.16
N PRO A 5 -5.80 -7.46 -15.10
CA PRO A 5 -4.35 -7.47 -14.99
C PRO A 5 -3.85 -8.90 -14.70
N LEU A 6 -3.04 -9.45 -15.60
CA LEU A 6 -2.39 -10.75 -15.44
C LEU A 6 -0.95 -10.69 -15.98
N PHE A 7 -0.09 -11.55 -15.46
CA PHE A 7 1.22 -11.82 -16.01
C PHE A 7 1.20 -13.18 -16.71
N ALA A 8 1.58 -13.23 -17.99
CA ALA A 8 1.64 -14.45 -18.79
C ALA A 8 3.04 -15.05 -18.77
N ASP A 9 3.14 -16.36 -18.55
CA ASP A 9 4.40 -17.10 -18.70
C ASP A 9 4.59 -17.49 -20.17
N LEU A 10 5.49 -16.79 -20.85
CA LEU A 10 5.79 -17.01 -22.27
C LEU A 10 7.04 -17.86 -22.51
N ARG A 11 7.66 -18.41 -21.46
CA ARG A 11 8.86 -19.24 -21.62
C ARG A 11 8.57 -20.42 -22.54
N GLN A 12 9.33 -20.51 -23.64
CA GLN A 12 9.19 -21.55 -24.67
C GLN A 12 7.79 -21.60 -25.30
N ARG A 13 7.07 -20.47 -25.30
CA ARG A 13 5.74 -20.36 -25.92
C ARG A 13 5.85 -19.70 -27.29
N PRO A 14 5.23 -20.26 -28.34
CA PRO A 14 5.25 -19.68 -29.67
C PRO A 14 4.39 -18.40 -29.73
N VAL A 15 5.02 -17.31 -30.17
CA VAL A 15 4.40 -15.98 -30.33
C VAL A 15 4.64 -15.48 -31.74
N LEU A 16 3.62 -14.88 -32.35
CA LEU A 16 3.71 -14.29 -33.69
C LEU A 16 3.77 -12.76 -33.59
N VAL A 17 4.72 -12.16 -34.29
CA VAL A 17 4.78 -10.71 -34.53
C VAL A 17 4.65 -10.47 -36.03
N VAL A 18 3.60 -9.76 -36.46
CA VAL A 18 3.41 -9.37 -37.86
C VAL A 18 3.87 -7.94 -38.04
N GLY A 19 4.85 -7.74 -38.93
CA GLY A 19 5.59 -6.49 -39.09
C GLY A 19 7.02 -6.60 -38.55
N ALA A 20 7.96 -5.91 -39.20
CA ALA A 20 9.40 -6.00 -38.89
C ALA A 20 10.11 -4.63 -38.89
N GLY A 21 9.36 -3.56 -38.63
CA GLY A 21 9.90 -2.21 -38.42
C GLY A 21 10.39 -1.97 -36.98
N GLU A 22 10.75 -0.73 -36.66
CA GLU A 22 11.24 -0.37 -35.31
C GLU A 22 10.23 -0.67 -34.20
N VAL A 23 8.94 -0.41 -34.46
CA VAL A 23 7.86 -0.67 -33.51
C VAL A 23 7.78 -2.17 -33.19
N ALA A 24 7.87 -3.03 -34.21
CA ALA A 24 7.91 -4.47 -34.04
C ALA A 24 9.17 -4.91 -33.26
N ALA A 25 10.34 -4.36 -33.59
CA ALA A 25 11.59 -4.68 -32.91
C ALA A 25 11.53 -4.42 -31.39
N ARG A 26 10.90 -3.32 -30.96
CA ARG A 26 10.69 -3.03 -29.52
C ARG A 26 9.81 -4.07 -28.84
N LYS A 27 8.79 -4.59 -29.53
CA LYS A 27 7.89 -5.65 -29.01
C LYS A 27 8.61 -7.00 -28.97
N VAL A 28 9.36 -7.33 -30.01
CA VAL A 28 10.19 -8.53 -30.09
C VAL A 28 11.18 -8.59 -28.93
N ALA A 29 11.88 -7.49 -28.63
CA ALA A 29 12.82 -7.45 -27.51
C ALA A 29 12.18 -7.82 -26.16
N LEU A 30 10.97 -7.31 -25.87
CA LEU A 30 10.22 -7.65 -24.66
C LEU A 30 9.77 -9.12 -24.62
N LEU A 31 9.33 -9.65 -25.77
CA LEU A 31 8.91 -11.04 -25.88
C LEU A 31 10.09 -12.01 -25.70
N LEU A 32 11.24 -11.69 -26.28
CA LEU A 32 12.47 -12.47 -26.10
C LEU A 32 12.96 -12.42 -24.65
N ALA A 33 12.91 -11.25 -23.99
CA ALA A 33 13.23 -11.13 -22.57
C ALA A 33 12.30 -11.98 -21.68
N ALA A 34 11.05 -12.16 -22.09
CA ALA A 34 10.10 -13.06 -21.43
C ALA A 34 10.30 -14.55 -21.79
N GLY A 35 11.27 -14.89 -22.64
CA GLY A 35 11.59 -16.25 -23.05
C GLY A 35 10.68 -16.84 -24.13
N ALA A 36 9.95 -16.01 -24.89
CA ALA A 36 9.07 -16.46 -25.95
C ALA A 36 9.82 -17.01 -27.17
N GLU A 37 9.22 -17.99 -27.84
CA GLU A 37 9.64 -18.43 -29.18
C GLU A 37 9.02 -17.51 -30.22
N VAL A 38 9.76 -16.46 -30.57
CA VAL A 38 9.23 -15.39 -31.43
C VAL A 38 9.40 -15.73 -32.91
N THR A 39 8.28 -15.74 -33.63
CA THR A 39 8.26 -15.71 -35.09
C THR A 39 7.88 -14.31 -35.58
N VAL A 40 8.71 -13.71 -36.44
CA VAL A 40 8.45 -12.42 -37.07
C VAL A 40 8.09 -12.63 -38.54
N LEU A 41 6.93 -12.12 -38.95
CA LEU A 41 6.41 -12.25 -40.31
C LEU A 41 6.31 -10.87 -40.97
N ALA A 42 7.10 -10.65 -42.03
CA ALA A 42 6.98 -9.46 -42.86
C ALA A 42 7.68 -9.67 -44.22
N PRO A 43 7.23 -9.04 -45.31
CA PRO A 43 7.92 -9.14 -46.60
C PRO A 43 9.36 -8.59 -46.59
N ARG A 44 9.64 -7.64 -45.68
CA ARG A 44 10.94 -6.99 -45.52
C ARG A 44 11.20 -6.74 -44.03
N SER A 45 12.43 -6.95 -43.58
CA SER A 45 12.88 -6.69 -42.22
C SER A 45 13.71 -5.42 -42.12
N GLY A 46 13.58 -4.72 -41.00
CA GLY A 46 14.55 -3.72 -40.58
C GLY A 46 15.85 -4.34 -40.05
N PRO A 47 16.89 -3.52 -39.81
CA PRO A 47 18.20 -3.98 -39.33
C PRO A 47 18.10 -4.80 -38.03
N ALA A 48 17.39 -4.27 -37.02
CA ALA A 48 17.29 -4.92 -35.71
C ALA A 48 16.69 -6.34 -35.75
N ILE A 49 15.64 -6.56 -36.56
CA ILE A 49 15.06 -7.90 -36.74
C ILE A 49 16.01 -8.83 -37.49
N THR A 50 16.71 -8.29 -38.50
CA THR A 50 17.67 -9.05 -39.29
C THR A 50 18.84 -9.53 -38.43
N ASP A 51 19.35 -8.68 -37.55
CA ASP A 51 20.44 -9.01 -36.64
C ASP A 51 20.02 -10.07 -35.62
N LEU A 52 18.83 -9.94 -35.03
CA LEU A 52 18.27 -10.94 -34.11
C LEU A 52 18.03 -12.29 -34.79
N ALA A 53 17.56 -12.30 -36.05
CA ALA A 53 17.38 -13.53 -36.82
C ALA A 53 18.72 -14.21 -37.11
N ARG A 54 19.75 -13.44 -37.51
CA ARG A 54 21.12 -13.95 -37.74
C ARG A 54 21.77 -14.51 -36.48
N ALA A 55 21.48 -13.91 -35.32
CA ALA A 55 21.93 -14.40 -34.02
C ALA A 55 21.19 -15.68 -33.57
N GLY A 56 20.17 -16.14 -34.30
CA GLY A 56 19.35 -17.30 -33.93
C GLY A 56 18.37 -17.02 -32.78
N SER A 57 18.18 -15.75 -32.40
CA SER A 57 17.30 -15.37 -31.29
C SER A 57 15.81 -15.42 -31.64
N LEU A 58 15.46 -15.38 -32.93
CA LEU A 58 14.08 -15.44 -33.40
C LEU A 58 14.00 -16.14 -34.77
N HIS A 59 12.78 -16.55 -35.13
CA HIS A 59 12.49 -17.06 -36.46
C HIS A 59 11.91 -15.93 -37.34
N TYR A 60 12.58 -15.58 -38.43
CA TYR A 60 12.09 -14.57 -39.38
C TYR A 60 11.56 -15.24 -40.65
N GLN A 61 10.40 -14.81 -41.11
CA GLN A 61 9.75 -15.28 -42.32
C GLN A 61 9.40 -14.12 -43.26
N ALA A 62 9.99 -14.17 -44.45
CA ALA A 62 9.89 -13.13 -45.48
C ALA A 62 8.59 -13.24 -46.30
N GLU A 63 7.45 -13.33 -45.63
CA GLU A 63 6.15 -13.63 -46.24
C GLU A 63 5.09 -12.59 -45.87
N ARG A 64 3.97 -12.62 -46.61
CA ARG A 64 2.76 -11.86 -46.27
C ARG A 64 1.90 -12.67 -45.30
N TYR A 65 1.12 -11.96 -44.49
CA TYR A 65 0.22 -12.60 -43.53
C TYR A 65 -0.88 -13.45 -44.18
N ALA A 66 -1.01 -14.66 -43.66
CA ALA A 66 -2.10 -15.60 -43.89
C ALA A 66 -2.56 -16.17 -42.55
N SER A 67 -3.85 -16.52 -42.44
CA SER A 67 -4.48 -16.86 -41.15
C SER A 67 -3.93 -18.13 -40.50
N HIS A 68 -3.34 -19.05 -41.26
CA HIS A 68 -2.69 -20.25 -40.73
C HIS A 68 -1.45 -19.95 -39.87
N TRP A 69 -0.83 -18.78 -40.01
CA TRP A 69 0.29 -18.38 -39.15
C TRP A 69 -0.10 -18.24 -37.68
N LEU A 70 -1.40 -18.11 -37.39
CA LEU A 70 -1.96 -18.05 -36.05
C LEU A 70 -2.05 -19.43 -35.38
N ASP A 71 -1.94 -20.52 -36.14
CA ASP A 71 -2.15 -21.85 -35.62
C ASP A 71 -1.06 -22.21 -34.59
N GLY A 72 -1.49 -22.68 -33.42
CA GLY A 72 -0.61 -23.03 -32.30
C GLY A 72 0.05 -21.86 -31.57
N ARG A 73 -0.30 -20.60 -31.89
CA ARG A 73 0.26 -19.41 -31.21
C ARG A 73 -0.47 -19.10 -29.91
N TRP A 74 0.25 -18.51 -28.95
CA TRP A 74 -0.35 -18.06 -27.68
C TRP A 74 -0.70 -16.57 -27.67
N LEU A 75 0.12 -15.78 -28.36
CA LEU A 75 0.01 -14.33 -28.42
C LEU A 75 0.37 -13.86 -29.83
N VAL A 76 -0.33 -12.83 -30.29
CA VAL A 76 -0.12 -12.20 -31.59
C VAL A 76 0.11 -10.71 -31.39
N VAL A 77 1.13 -10.16 -32.04
CA VAL A 77 1.36 -8.71 -32.08
C VAL A 77 1.27 -8.24 -33.53
N ALA A 78 0.30 -7.39 -33.83
CA ALA A 78 0.19 -6.73 -35.12
C ALA A 78 0.87 -5.35 -35.04
N ALA A 79 2.05 -5.24 -35.63
CA ALA A 79 2.91 -4.06 -35.61
C ALA A 79 3.24 -3.59 -37.04
N THR A 80 2.21 -3.48 -37.88
CA THR A 80 2.32 -3.02 -39.26
C THR A 80 1.77 -1.60 -39.43
N ALA A 81 2.21 -0.90 -40.48
CA ALA A 81 1.64 0.38 -40.88
C ALA A 81 0.31 0.25 -41.67
N ASP A 82 -0.12 -0.98 -41.97
CA ASP A 82 -1.34 -1.27 -42.73
C ASP A 82 -2.50 -1.53 -41.76
N ALA A 83 -3.39 -0.55 -41.64
CA ALA A 83 -4.54 -0.61 -40.75
C ALA A 83 -5.52 -1.73 -41.13
N ALA A 84 -5.74 -1.99 -42.42
CA ALA A 84 -6.65 -3.04 -42.89
C ALA A 84 -6.08 -4.43 -42.57
N LEU A 85 -4.77 -4.61 -42.72
CA LEU A 85 -4.09 -5.83 -42.32
C LEU A 85 -4.18 -6.03 -40.79
N ASN A 86 -3.93 -4.99 -40.00
CA ASN A 86 -4.03 -5.06 -38.54
C ASN A 86 -5.45 -5.46 -38.08
N GLN A 87 -6.50 -4.91 -38.70
CA GLN A 87 -7.89 -5.30 -38.45
C GLN A 87 -8.15 -6.77 -38.78
N ARG A 88 -7.66 -7.25 -39.93
CA ARG A 88 -7.79 -8.65 -40.31
C ARG A 88 -7.09 -9.59 -39.32
N ILE A 89 -5.86 -9.27 -38.91
CA ILE A 89 -5.12 -10.07 -37.92
C ILE A 89 -5.88 -10.12 -36.59
N ALA A 90 -6.44 -9.00 -36.14
CA ALA A 90 -7.23 -8.94 -34.91
C ALA A 90 -8.49 -9.82 -34.99
N ALA A 91 -9.25 -9.73 -36.09
CA ALA A 91 -10.42 -10.56 -36.32
C ALA A 91 -10.06 -12.06 -36.36
N ASP A 92 -9.04 -12.45 -37.13
CA ASP A 92 -8.59 -13.84 -37.28
C ASP A 92 -8.10 -14.43 -35.94
N ALA A 93 -7.45 -13.61 -35.10
CA ALA A 93 -6.98 -13.99 -33.76
C ALA A 93 -8.14 -14.15 -32.77
N LEU A 94 -9.10 -13.22 -32.76
CA LEU A 94 -10.28 -13.28 -31.90
C LEU A 94 -11.14 -14.51 -32.20
N GLN A 95 -11.35 -14.85 -33.48
CA GLN A 95 -12.06 -16.07 -33.88
C GLN A 95 -11.41 -17.35 -33.32
N ARG A 96 -10.08 -17.34 -33.16
CA ARG A 96 -9.30 -18.45 -32.58
C ARG A 96 -9.17 -18.38 -31.06
N ARG A 97 -9.73 -17.35 -30.41
CA ARG A 97 -9.60 -17.06 -28.98
C ARG A 97 -8.14 -16.81 -28.56
N LEU A 98 -7.37 -16.16 -29.43
CA LEU A 98 -5.99 -15.76 -29.17
C LEU A 98 -5.93 -14.34 -28.61
N PHE A 99 -4.99 -14.10 -27.69
CA PHE A 99 -4.67 -12.74 -27.31
C PHE A 99 -3.94 -12.04 -28.45
N VAL A 100 -4.41 -10.85 -28.80
CA VAL A 100 -3.84 -10.02 -29.84
C VAL A 100 -3.60 -8.61 -29.31
N ASN A 101 -2.40 -8.08 -29.57
CA ASN A 101 -2.08 -6.68 -29.37
C ASN A 101 -1.86 -6.03 -30.74
N VAL A 102 -2.75 -5.12 -31.12
CA VAL A 102 -2.52 -4.23 -32.26
C VAL A 102 -1.82 -2.99 -31.73
N VAL A 103 -0.64 -2.69 -32.27
CA VAL A 103 0.14 -1.56 -31.77
C VAL A 103 -0.58 -0.25 -32.11
N ASP A 104 -0.65 0.63 -31.12
CA ASP A 104 -1.31 1.94 -31.16
C ASP A 104 -2.83 1.90 -31.46
N ASP A 105 -3.47 0.72 -31.39
CA ASP A 105 -4.92 0.56 -31.50
C ASP A 105 -5.47 -0.30 -30.34
N ALA A 106 -5.99 0.38 -29.33
CA ALA A 106 -6.58 -0.26 -28.16
C ALA A 106 -7.95 -0.91 -28.47
N ALA A 107 -8.68 -0.43 -29.49
CA ALA A 107 -10.00 -0.96 -29.82
C ALA A 107 -9.91 -2.32 -30.50
N LEU A 108 -8.88 -2.54 -31.32
CA LEU A 108 -8.61 -3.81 -31.97
C LEU A 108 -7.82 -4.80 -31.09
N SER A 109 -7.31 -4.35 -29.94
CA SER A 109 -6.50 -5.18 -29.04
C SER A 109 -7.37 -5.93 -28.03
N SER A 110 -7.16 -7.24 -27.90
CA SER A 110 -7.73 -8.05 -26.80
C SER A 110 -6.81 -8.13 -25.58
N CYS A 111 -5.53 -7.76 -25.74
CA CYS A 111 -4.58 -7.59 -24.66
C CYS A 111 -3.72 -6.33 -24.86
N HIS A 112 -3.37 -5.68 -23.77
CA HIS A 112 -2.55 -4.47 -23.80
C HIS A 112 -1.15 -4.79 -23.28
N VAL A 113 -0.13 -4.25 -23.94
CA VAL A 113 1.25 -4.28 -23.42
C VAL A 113 1.43 -3.08 -22.49
N PRO A 114 1.55 -3.28 -21.17
CA PRO A 114 1.65 -2.18 -20.21
C PRO A 114 3.03 -1.52 -20.23
N ALA A 115 3.16 -0.39 -19.56
CA ALA A 115 4.45 0.11 -19.12
C ALA A 115 4.97 -0.81 -17.98
N ILE A 116 6.22 -1.26 -18.07
CA ILE A 116 6.78 -2.27 -17.15
C ILE A 116 7.96 -1.66 -16.40
N VAL A 117 8.00 -1.85 -15.08
CA VAL A 117 9.21 -1.70 -14.27
C VAL A 117 9.72 -3.09 -13.93
N ASP A 118 10.91 -3.40 -14.40
CA ASP A 118 11.53 -4.71 -14.25
C ASP A 118 12.56 -4.71 -13.10
N ARG A 119 12.31 -5.55 -12.09
CA ARG A 119 13.21 -5.91 -11.00
C ARG A 119 13.21 -7.44 -10.85
N SER A 120 13.27 -8.15 -11.98
CA SER A 120 13.06 -9.60 -12.06
C SER A 120 13.72 -10.37 -10.91
N PRO A 121 12.98 -11.27 -10.24
CA PRO A 121 11.64 -11.75 -10.59
C PRO A 121 10.48 -10.83 -10.16
N LEU A 122 10.74 -9.66 -9.56
CA LEU A 122 9.70 -8.68 -9.22
C LEU A 122 9.35 -7.82 -10.45
N LEU A 123 8.08 -7.80 -10.84
CA LEU A 123 7.58 -7.00 -11.97
C LEU A 123 6.44 -6.08 -11.52
N VAL A 124 6.43 -4.86 -12.05
CA VAL A 124 5.29 -3.94 -11.91
C VAL A 124 4.79 -3.56 -13.30
N ALA A 125 3.50 -3.78 -13.55
CA ALA A 125 2.82 -3.42 -14.79
C ALA A 125 1.86 -2.26 -14.57
N ILE A 126 1.91 -1.26 -15.44
CA ILE A 126 1.13 -0.02 -15.35
C ILE A 126 0.38 0.17 -16.66
N SER A 127 -0.94 0.25 -16.58
CA SER A 127 -1.81 0.46 -17.74
C SER A 127 -2.86 1.52 -17.43
N SER A 128 -3.10 2.41 -18.40
CA SER A 128 -4.24 3.33 -18.42
C SER A 128 -5.37 2.84 -19.32
N GLY A 129 -5.31 1.59 -19.79
CA GLY A 129 -6.29 1.06 -20.75
C GLY A 129 -6.24 1.75 -22.12
N GLY A 130 -5.13 2.39 -22.45
CA GLY A 130 -4.94 3.12 -23.71
C GLY A 130 -5.40 4.58 -23.68
N SER A 131 -6.13 5.02 -22.65
CA SER A 131 -6.67 6.40 -22.58
C SER A 131 -5.62 7.47 -22.26
N ALA A 132 -4.56 7.11 -21.52
CA ALA A 132 -3.51 8.04 -21.11
C ALA A 132 -2.12 7.38 -21.08
N PRO A 133 -1.49 7.10 -22.25
CA PRO A 133 -0.16 6.46 -22.29
C PRO A 133 0.93 7.28 -21.59
N MET A 134 0.83 8.62 -21.65
CA MET A 134 1.74 9.54 -20.97
C MET A 134 1.75 9.33 -19.45
N LEU A 135 0.59 9.13 -18.83
CA LEU A 135 0.48 8.91 -17.39
C LEU A 135 1.14 7.60 -16.96
N ALA A 136 0.90 6.52 -17.72
CA ALA A 136 1.55 5.23 -17.48
C ALA A 136 3.08 5.34 -17.58
N ARG A 137 3.57 6.10 -18.56
CA ARG A 137 5.01 6.38 -18.72
C ARG A 137 5.59 7.20 -17.56
N TRP A 138 4.89 8.24 -17.13
CA TRP A 138 5.32 9.07 -16.00
C TRP A 138 5.37 8.27 -14.69
N LEU A 139 4.34 7.46 -14.41
CA LEU A 139 4.31 6.56 -13.25
C LEU A 139 5.46 5.54 -13.31
N ARG A 140 5.72 4.94 -14.47
CA ARG A 140 6.84 4.02 -14.67
C ARG A 140 8.17 4.66 -14.27
N GLN A 141 8.42 5.90 -14.72
CA GLN A 141 9.66 6.61 -14.39
C GLN A 141 9.80 6.87 -12.88
N ARG A 142 8.72 7.24 -12.19
CA ARG A 142 8.76 7.44 -10.73
C ARG A 142 9.01 6.13 -9.99
N LEU A 143 8.34 5.05 -10.41
CA LEU A 143 8.52 3.74 -9.81
C LEU A 143 9.92 3.18 -10.08
N GLU A 144 10.52 3.43 -11.25
CA GLU A 144 11.91 3.09 -11.52
C GLU A 144 12.89 3.78 -10.55
N ALA A 145 12.63 5.02 -10.18
CA ALA A 145 13.44 5.76 -9.22
C ALA A 145 13.22 5.29 -7.77
N LEU A 146 11.98 4.90 -7.42
CA LEU A 146 11.63 4.47 -6.07
C LEU A 146 12.02 3.01 -5.78
N LEU A 147 11.93 2.13 -6.78
CA LEU A 147 12.19 0.70 -6.63
C LEU A 147 13.68 0.40 -6.79
N ASP A 148 14.29 0.07 -5.66
CA ASP A 148 15.69 -0.32 -5.56
C ASP A 148 16.03 -1.51 -6.47
N ALA A 149 17.18 -1.46 -7.14
CA ALA A 149 17.69 -2.56 -7.96
C ALA A 149 17.94 -3.84 -7.14
N ALA A 150 18.25 -3.71 -5.84
CA ALA A 150 18.49 -4.83 -4.93
C ALA A 150 17.24 -5.68 -4.65
N LEU A 151 16.03 -5.20 -5.00
CA LEU A 151 14.79 -5.95 -4.81
C LEU A 151 14.73 -7.22 -5.68
N GLY A 152 15.33 -7.21 -6.88
CA GLY A 152 15.40 -8.41 -7.73
C GLY A 152 16.25 -9.52 -7.09
N PRO A 153 17.53 -9.25 -6.75
CA PRO A 153 18.36 -10.18 -6.00
C PRO A 153 17.72 -10.65 -4.68
N LEU A 154 17.02 -9.77 -3.96
CA LEU A 154 16.30 -10.16 -2.75
C LEU A 154 15.19 -11.15 -3.06
N ALA A 155 14.33 -10.86 -4.04
CA ALA A 155 13.25 -11.75 -4.42
C ALA A 155 13.78 -13.12 -4.88
N ALA A 156 14.88 -13.15 -5.64
CA ALA A 156 15.55 -14.40 -6.03
C ALA A 156 16.09 -15.16 -4.80
N LEU A 157 16.69 -14.48 -3.83
CA LEU A 157 17.15 -15.09 -2.58
C LEU A 157 15.98 -15.68 -1.79
N LEU A 158 14.90 -14.92 -1.61
CA LEU A 158 13.71 -15.36 -0.89
C LEU A 158 13.04 -16.57 -1.57
N GLN A 159 13.04 -16.61 -2.91
CA GLN A 159 12.51 -17.74 -3.67
C GLN A 159 13.34 -19.02 -3.42
N ARG A 160 14.68 -18.94 -3.47
CA ARG A 160 15.55 -20.09 -3.17
C ARG A 160 15.41 -20.60 -1.75
N GLN A 161 15.21 -19.69 -0.79
CA GLN A 161 15.16 -20.00 0.64
C GLN A 161 13.72 -20.21 1.16
N ARG A 162 12.72 -20.24 0.27
CA ARG A 162 11.29 -20.26 0.64
C ARG A 162 10.94 -21.38 1.61
N GLU A 163 11.34 -22.62 1.32
CA GLU A 163 11.00 -23.77 2.16
C GLU A 163 11.70 -23.68 3.53
N ARG A 164 13.01 -23.36 3.56
CA ARG A 164 13.73 -23.14 4.82
C ARG A 164 13.10 -22.05 5.70
N ILE A 165 12.68 -20.93 5.11
CA ILE A 165 11.99 -19.86 5.84
C ILE A 165 10.66 -20.37 6.41
N ARG A 166 9.90 -21.18 5.67
CA ARG A 166 8.62 -21.74 6.14
C ARG A 166 8.81 -22.77 7.26
N GLU A 167 9.87 -23.56 7.20
CA GLU A 167 10.22 -24.52 8.25
C GLU A 167 10.62 -23.81 9.55
N HIS A 168 11.45 -22.76 9.47
CA HIS A 168 11.94 -22.04 10.64
C HIS A 168 10.94 -21.02 11.18
N VAL A 169 10.06 -20.48 10.32
CA VAL A 169 9.02 -19.51 10.67
C VAL A 169 7.67 -19.98 10.12
N PRO A 170 7.04 -21.01 10.76
CA PRO A 170 5.83 -21.63 10.25
C PRO A 170 4.60 -20.73 10.38
N ASP A 171 4.51 -19.94 11.46
CA ASP A 171 3.41 -19.01 11.66
C ASP A 171 3.41 -17.87 10.63
N ALA A 172 2.24 -17.58 10.08
CA ALA A 172 2.10 -16.59 9.02
C ALA A 172 2.32 -15.14 9.53
N ALA A 173 1.94 -14.83 10.77
CA ALA A 173 2.12 -13.50 11.34
C ALA A 173 3.59 -13.23 11.66
N THR A 174 4.26 -14.17 12.31
CA THR A 174 5.71 -14.06 12.58
C THR A 174 6.51 -13.99 11.29
N ARG A 175 6.15 -14.79 10.26
CA ARG A 175 6.82 -14.77 8.96
C ARG A 175 6.69 -13.45 8.22
N ARG A 176 5.59 -12.70 8.39
CA ARG A 176 5.46 -11.33 7.86
C ARG A 176 6.45 -10.38 8.51
N GLY A 177 6.49 -10.35 9.85
CA GLY A 177 7.46 -9.54 10.59
C GLY A 177 8.90 -9.86 10.19
N PHE A 178 9.20 -11.15 9.98
CA PHE A 178 10.47 -11.60 9.45
C PHE A 178 10.79 -10.98 8.08
N TYR A 179 9.89 -11.05 7.09
CA TYR A 179 10.10 -10.40 5.79
C TYR A 179 10.27 -8.88 5.88
N THR A 180 9.50 -8.21 6.74
CA THR A 180 9.65 -6.76 6.99
C THR A 180 11.04 -6.43 7.53
N ASN A 181 11.57 -7.25 8.43
CA ASN A 181 12.94 -7.10 8.96
C ASN A 181 14.00 -7.32 7.88
N LEU A 182 13.78 -8.27 6.95
CA LEU A 182 14.70 -8.47 5.83
C LEU A 182 14.73 -7.26 4.88
N LEU A 183 13.56 -6.65 4.62
CA LEU A 183 13.41 -5.47 3.77
C LEU A 183 14.05 -4.21 4.38
N ASN A 184 14.07 -4.10 5.71
CA ASN A 184 14.62 -2.94 6.41
C ASN A 184 15.99 -3.21 7.06
N GLY A 185 16.56 -4.40 6.84
CA GLY A 185 17.68 -4.92 7.61
C GLY A 185 18.96 -5.16 6.80
N PRO A 186 19.93 -5.89 7.40
CA PRO A 186 21.25 -6.09 6.82
C PRO A 186 21.24 -6.90 5.52
N VAL A 187 20.23 -7.76 5.30
CA VAL A 187 20.11 -8.56 4.08
C VAL A 187 19.98 -7.67 2.84
N LEU A 188 18.99 -6.76 2.82
CA LEU A 188 18.84 -5.83 1.69
C LEU A 188 20.06 -4.89 1.58
N ALA A 189 20.64 -4.45 2.70
CA ALA A 189 21.83 -3.61 2.70
C ALA A 189 23.05 -4.27 2.03
N HIS A 190 23.27 -5.57 2.24
CA HIS A 190 24.32 -6.32 1.56
C HIS A 190 24.01 -6.51 0.07
N LEU A 191 22.75 -6.80 -0.29
CA LEU A 191 22.35 -6.94 -1.69
C LEU A 191 22.53 -5.64 -2.49
N ARG A 192 22.26 -4.47 -1.88
CA ARG A 192 22.57 -3.14 -2.47
C ARG A 192 24.05 -2.97 -2.83
N ARG A 193 24.93 -3.60 -2.06
CA ARG A 193 26.39 -3.57 -2.26
C ARG A 193 26.89 -4.72 -3.14
N ALA A 194 26.00 -5.48 -3.78
CA ALA A 194 26.29 -6.69 -4.54
C ALA A 194 27.04 -7.78 -3.73
N GLN A 195 26.81 -7.82 -2.42
CA GLN A 195 27.45 -8.77 -1.49
C GLN A 195 26.54 -9.98 -1.23
N ALA A 196 26.39 -10.85 -2.23
CA ALA A 196 25.43 -11.95 -2.20
C ALA A 196 25.70 -12.95 -1.05
N GLU A 197 26.95 -13.35 -0.85
CA GLU A 197 27.29 -14.28 0.25
C GLU A 197 27.03 -13.68 1.63
N GLN A 198 27.32 -12.39 1.82
CA GLN A 198 27.07 -11.73 3.10
C GLN A 198 25.57 -11.58 3.36
N ALA A 199 24.77 -11.34 2.31
CA ALA A 199 23.32 -11.33 2.41
C ALA A 199 22.77 -12.70 2.82
N GLU A 200 23.29 -13.79 2.27
CA GLU A 200 22.92 -15.16 2.66
C GLU A 200 23.28 -15.45 4.13
N ARG A 201 24.51 -15.12 4.56
CA ARG A 201 24.91 -15.26 5.97
C ARG A 201 24.07 -14.41 6.92
N ALA A 202 23.65 -13.22 6.49
CA ALA A 202 22.77 -12.35 7.28
C ALA A 202 21.34 -12.90 7.38
N LEU A 203 20.84 -13.53 6.31
CA LEU A 203 19.57 -14.25 6.33
C LEU A 203 19.63 -15.43 7.30
N GLU A 204 20.69 -16.22 7.26
CA GLU A 204 20.89 -17.38 8.16
C GLU A 204 20.91 -16.96 9.64
N ARG A 205 21.65 -15.89 9.96
CA ARG A 205 21.63 -15.31 11.31
C ARG A 205 20.23 -14.86 11.72
N SER A 206 19.49 -14.26 10.79
CA SER A 206 18.12 -13.82 11.04
C SER A 206 17.20 -15.01 11.33
N LEU A 207 17.35 -16.12 10.60
CA LEU A 207 16.59 -17.36 10.83
C LEU A 207 16.93 -17.99 12.19
N GLN A 208 18.19 -18.00 12.60
CA GLN A 208 18.62 -18.50 13.91
C GLN A 208 18.07 -17.64 15.07
N ALA A 209 18.05 -16.32 14.91
CA ALA A 209 17.54 -15.40 15.92
C ALA A 209 16.02 -15.53 16.15
N GLN A 210 15.25 -15.91 15.12
CA GLN A 210 13.79 -16.11 15.21
C GLN A 210 13.37 -17.33 16.05
N GLY A 211 14.31 -18.21 16.43
CA GLY A 211 14.04 -19.26 17.43
C GLY A 211 13.65 -18.72 18.81
N THR A 212 13.78 -17.42 19.04
CA THR A 212 13.14 -16.69 20.13
C THR A 212 11.78 -16.18 19.67
N ALA A 213 10.68 -16.78 20.17
CA ALA A 213 9.32 -16.42 19.76
C ALA A 213 9.13 -14.90 19.75
N ALA A 214 8.77 -14.35 18.59
CA ALA A 214 8.47 -12.93 18.46
C ALA A 214 7.39 -12.56 19.47
N ARG A 215 7.74 -11.71 20.44
CA ARG A 215 6.78 -11.19 21.40
C ARG A 215 5.78 -10.35 20.63
N GLY A 216 4.49 -10.56 20.89
CA GLY A 216 3.47 -9.67 20.37
C GLY A 216 3.71 -8.25 20.87
N SER A 217 3.28 -7.26 20.11
CA SER A 217 3.48 -5.85 20.45
C SER A 217 2.23 -5.04 20.16
N VAL A 218 2.13 -3.87 20.80
CA VAL A 218 0.99 -2.97 20.64
C VAL A 218 1.45 -1.64 20.05
N VAL A 219 0.77 -1.15 19.02
CA VAL A 219 0.97 0.20 18.51
C VAL A 219 -0.29 1.00 18.76
N LEU A 220 -0.23 2.02 19.61
CA LEU A 220 -1.29 3.00 19.78
C LEU A 220 -1.21 4.01 18.64
N VAL A 221 -2.25 4.11 17.82
CA VAL A 221 -2.22 4.92 16.59
C VAL A 221 -3.36 5.94 16.61
N GLY A 222 -3.01 7.21 16.39
CA GLY A 222 -3.98 8.27 16.12
C GLY A 222 -4.48 8.21 14.68
N ALA A 223 -5.78 8.04 14.51
CA ALA A 223 -6.47 7.99 13.22
C ALA A 223 -6.67 9.38 12.59
N GLY A 224 -6.46 10.45 13.36
CA GLY A 224 -6.85 11.80 12.93
C GLY A 224 -8.35 12.04 13.06
N ALA A 225 -8.81 13.19 12.59
CA ALA A 225 -10.18 13.68 12.79
C ALA A 225 -11.23 13.12 11.78
N GLY A 226 -10.90 12.06 11.05
CA GLY A 226 -11.81 11.36 10.14
C GLY A 226 -11.34 11.31 8.68
N ASP A 227 -10.79 12.40 8.15
CA ASP A 227 -10.24 12.44 6.79
C ASP A 227 -9.02 11.50 6.67
N PRO A 228 -9.02 10.50 5.77
CA PRO A 228 -7.88 9.61 5.55
C PRO A 228 -6.58 10.34 5.17
N GLY A 229 -6.68 11.53 4.55
CA GLY A 229 -5.54 12.37 4.22
C GLY A 229 -4.82 12.97 5.45
N LEU A 230 -5.44 12.92 6.63
CA LEU A 230 -4.84 13.35 7.89
C LEU A 230 -4.11 12.23 8.63
N LEU A 231 -4.12 11.00 8.11
CA LEU A 231 -3.28 9.93 8.64
C LEU A 231 -1.80 10.26 8.42
N THR A 232 -1.00 10.05 9.45
CA THR A 232 0.45 10.12 9.30
C THR A 232 0.94 8.91 8.51
N LEU A 233 2.09 9.06 7.84
CA LEU A 233 2.73 7.93 7.14
C LEU A 233 3.07 6.78 8.08
N ASN A 234 3.41 7.08 9.34
CA ASN A 234 3.65 6.08 10.38
C ASN A 234 2.35 5.37 10.77
N ALA A 235 1.21 6.06 10.82
CA ALA A 235 -0.09 5.45 11.09
C ALA A 235 -0.49 4.49 9.96
N LEU A 236 -0.36 4.93 8.71
CA LEU A 236 -0.61 4.09 7.54
C LEU A 236 0.29 2.85 7.52
N ARG A 237 1.57 3.02 7.86
CA ARG A 237 2.52 1.90 8.00
C ARG A 237 2.08 0.92 9.09
N ALA A 238 1.75 1.41 10.28
CA ALA A 238 1.29 0.57 11.38
C ALA A 238 0.04 -0.24 11.00
N LEU A 239 -0.93 0.38 10.32
CA LEU A 239 -2.15 -0.28 9.83
C LEU A 239 -1.87 -1.36 8.78
N ASN A 240 -0.85 -1.19 7.95
CA ASN A 240 -0.44 -2.19 6.96
C ASN A 240 0.38 -3.35 7.55
N GLU A 241 1.02 -3.14 8.70
CA GLU A 241 1.77 -4.17 9.42
C GLU A 241 0.91 -4.94 10.45
N ALA A 242 -0.25 -4.40 10.82
CA ALA A 242 -1.11 -4.94 11.88
C ALA A 242 -1.66 -6.34 11.57
N ASP A 243 -1.61 -7.25 12.53
CA ASP A 243 -2.34 -8.52 12.48
C ASP A 243 -3.77 -8.36 12.96
N VAL A 244 -3.95 -7.51 13.98
CA VAL A 244 -5.25 -7.19 14.58
C VAL A 244 -5.34 -5.68 14.77
N ILE A 245 -6.48 -5.11 14.44
CA ILE A 245 -6.77 -3.68 14.61
C ILE A 245 -7.96 -3.56 15.57
N LEU A 246 -7.68 -3.13 16.80
CA LEU A 246 -8.68 -2.73 17.77
C LEU A 246 -8.99 -1.25 17.55
N HIS A 247 -10.13 -0.92 16.98
CA HIS A 247 -10.45 0.47 16.61
C HIS A 247 -11.66 1.02 17.35
N ASP A 248 -11.63 2.31 17.66
CA ASP A 248 -12.82 3.01 18.12
C ASP A 248 -13.90 3.04 17.02
N ARG A 249 -15.17 3.09 17.43
CA ARG A 249 -16.28 3.26 16.49
C ARG A 249 -16.27 4.63 15.79
N LEU A 250 -15.60 5.64 16.36
CA LEU A 250 -15.45 6.98 15.76
C LEU A 250 -14.45 7.01 14.60
N VAL A 251 -13.71 5.93 14.35
CA VAL A 251 -12.81 5.84 13.21
C VAL A 251 -13.62 5.64 11.93
N ALA A 252 -13.39 6.51 10.95
CA ALA A 252 -14.07 6.47 9.67
C ALA A 252 -13.77 5.15 8.90
N PRO A 253 -14.76 4.53 8.22
CA PRO A 253 -14.54 3.31 7.44
C PRO A 253 -13.42 3.44 6.39
N GLU A 254 -13.29 4.61 5.77
CA GLU A 254 -12.28 4.91 4.75
C GLU A 254 -10.85 4.79 5.30
N ILE A 255 -10.64 5.07 6.59
CA ILE A 255 -9.36 4.86 7.28
C ILE A 255 -9.08 3.36 7.44
N LEU A 256 -10.10 2.57 7.80
CA LEU A 256 -9.96 1.13 7.96
C LEU A 256 -9.67 0.43 6.62
N ASP A 257 -10.16 0.97 5.51
CA ASP A 257 -9.93 0.43 4.16
C ASP A 257 -8.50 0.62 3.67
N LEU A 258 -7.74 1.55 4.25
CA LEU A 258 -6.29 1.70 4.03
C LEU A 258 -5.45 0.65 4.75
N ALA A 259 -6.04 -0.08 5.70
CA ALA A 259 -5.35 -1.12 6.43
C ALA A 259 -5.18 -2.40 5.61
N ARG A 260 -4.30 -3.28 6.09
CA ARG A 260 -4.05 -4.60 5.49
C ARG A 260 -5.37 -5.37 5.32
N ARG A 261 -5.61 -5.96 4.13
CA ARG A 261 -6.89 -6.63 3.81
C ARG A 261 -7.20 -7.87 4.66
N ASP A 262 -6.18 -8.57 5.13
CA ASP A 262 -6.27 -9.78 5.97
C ASP A 262 -6.03 -9.47 7.47
N ALA A 263 -5.98 -8.20 7.87
CA ALA A 263 -5.94 -7.85 9.30
C ALA A 263 -7.32 -8.08 9.94
N GLN A 264 -7.34 -8.72 11.11
CA GLN A 264 -8.58 -8.87 11.87
C GLN A 264 -8.99 -7.50 12.43
N ARG A 265 -10.18 -7.01 12.09
CA ARG A 265 -10.72 -5.74 12.58
C ARG A 265 -11.70 -6.01 13.72
N ILE A 266 -11.49 -5.38 14.87
CA ILE A 266 -12.34 -5.52 16.06
C ILE A 266 -12.74 -4.12 16.53
N ALA A 267 -14.02 -3.81 16.44
CA ALA A 267 -14.56 -2.54 16.93
C ALA A 267 -14.62 -2.56 18.46
N VAL A 268 -14.01 -1.58 19.10
CA VAL A 268 -14.00 -1.39 20.56
C VAL A 268 -14.42 0.04 20.91
N GLY A 269 -15.63 0.25 21.47
CA GLY A 269 -16.11 1.60 21.82
C GLY A 269 -17.60 1.69 22.12
N LYS A 270 -18.03 2.82 22.70
CA LYS A 270 -19.44 3.11 23.04
C LYS A 270 -20.26 3.50 21.81
N GLU A 271 -21.50 3.01 21.76
CA GLU A 271 -22.59 3.57 20.96
C GLU A 271 -23.46 4.43 21.87
N ALA A 272 -24.04 5.51 21.38
CA ALA A 272 -25.14 6.16 22.08
C ALA A 272 -26.32 5.17 22.11
N GLY A 273 -26.59 4.57 23.28
CA GLY A 273 -27.71 3.64 23.48
C GLY A 273 -27.35 2.15 23.61
N HIS A 274 -26.09 1.72 23.45
CA HIS A 274 -25.67 0.32 23.64
C HIS A 274 -24.61 0.14 24.74
N PRO A 275 -24.61 -1.00 25.46
CA PRO A 275 -23.64 -1.27 26.52
C PRO A 275 -22.21 -1.35 25.97
N SER A 276 -21.32 -0.56 26.57
CA SER A 276 -19.90 -0.49 26.23
C SER A 276 -19.17 -1.78 26.57
N ILE A 277 -18.21 -2.17 25.72
CA ILE A 277 -17.08 -2.98 26.17
C ILE A 277 -16.28 -2.10 27.15
N GLY A 278 -16.04 -2.59 28.36
CA GLY A 278 -15.30 -1.85 29.39
C GLY A 278 -13.82 -1.71 29.04
N GLN A 279 -13.12 -0.78 29.70
CA GLN A 279 -11.67 -0.62 29.52
C GLN A 279 -10.93 -1.94 29.80
N ASP A 280 -11.37 -2.69 30.81
CA ASP A 280 -10.80 -3.99 31.18
C ASP A 280 -10.94 -5.05 30.08
N GLN A 281 -12.03 -4.99 29.29
CA GLN A 281 -12.22 -5.91 28.17
C GLN A 281 -11.33 -5.54 26.98
N ILE A 282 -11.08 -4.25 26.74
CA ILE A 282 -10.09 -3.80 25.75
C ILE A 282 -8.69 -4.29 26.15
N HIS A 283 -8.34 -4.13 27.42
CA HIS A 283 -7.08 -4.61 27.99
C HIS A 283 -6.94 -6.14 27.86
N ALA A 284 -8.00 -6.90 28.14
CA ALA A 284 -8.01 -8.34 27.96
C ALA A 284 -7.80 -8.76 26.49
N LEU A 285 -8.42 -8.06 25.54
CA LEU A 285 -8.23 -8.30 24.10
C LEU A 285 -6.79 -8.01 23.66
N LEU A 286 -6.23 -6.88 24.09
CA LEU A 286 -4.82 -6.53 23.84
C LEU A 286 -3.90 -7.65 24.32
N LEU A 287 -4.08 -8.08 25.57
CA LEU A 287 -3.26 -9.11 26.20
C LEU A 287 -3.39 -10.46 25.49
N ALA A 288 -4.61 -10.87 25.12
CA ALA A 288 -4.85 -12.13 24.42
C ALA A 288 -4.13 -12.18 23.06
N HIS A 289 -4.22 -11.11 22.27
CA HIS A 289 -3.57 -11.06 20.97
C HIS A 289 -2.04 -10.93 21.06
N VAL A 290 -1.55 -10.13 22.01
CA VAL A 290 -0.10 -10.01 22.26
C VAL A 290 0.51 -11.34 22.71
N ARG A 291 -0.16 -12.08 23.61
CA ARG A 291 0.28 -13.42 24.04
C ARG A 291 0.28 -14.44 22.91
N ALA A 292 -0.59 -14.25 21.91
CA ALA A 292 -0.58 -15.04 20.68
C ALA A 292 0.49 -14.59 19.66
N GLY A 293 1.43 -13.71 20.05
CA GLY A 293 2.53 -13.24 19.19
C GLY A 293 2.11 -12.25 18.11
N ARG A 294 0.90 -11.68 18.19
CA ARG A 294 0.36 -10.79 17.15
C ARG A 294 0.79 -9.35 17.36
N ARG A 295 0.98 -8.62 16.25
CA ARG A 295 1.12 -7.16 16.26
C ARG A 295 -0.27 -6.52 16.28
N VAL A 296 -0.60 -5.85 17.38
CA VAL A 296 -1.92 -5.25 17.60
C VAL A 296 -1.84 -3.75 17.40
N VAL A 297 -2.66 -3.20 16.50
CA VAL A 297 -2.87 -1.75 16.41
C VAL A 297 -4.10 -1.38 17.23
N ARG A 298 -3.92 -0.48 18.19
CA ARG A 298 -5.00 0.20 18.90
C ARG A 298 -5.25 1.54 18.21
N LEU A 299 -6.21 1.56 17.30
CA LEU A 299 -6.54 2.72 16.48
C LEU A 299 -7.58 3.61 17.19
N LYS A 300 -7.23 4.87 17.42
CA LYS A 300 -8.02 5.82 18.22
C LYS A 300 -8.34 7.05 17.39
N GLY A 301 -9.56 7.59 17.53
CA GLY A 301 -9.94 8.83 16.86
C GLY A 301 -9.09 10.02 17.33
N GLY A 302 -8.69 10.90 16.41
CA GLY A 302 -7.84 12.04 16.73
C GLY A 302 -6.42 11.63 17.11
N ASP A 303 -5.97 12.10 18.27
CA ASP A 303 -4.66 11.76 18.85
C ASP A 303 -4.81 10.86 20.09
N PRO A 304 -3.97 9.83 20.28
CA PRO A 304 -4.09 8.91 21.42
C PRO A 304 -4.02 9.57 22.80
N PHE A 305 -3.29 10.68 22.93
CA PHE A 305 -3.02 11.35 24.21
C PHE A 305 -3.82 12.63 24.43
N VAL A 306 -4.54 13.13 23.42
CA VAL A 306 -5.47 14.25 23.59
C VAL A 306 -6.87 13.70 23.85
N PHE A 307 -7.24 13.60 25.13
CA PHE A 307 -8.54 13.08 25.61
C PHE A 307 -8.92 11.68 25.12
N GLY A 308 -7.98 10.92 24.56
CA GLY A 308 -8.18 9.56 24.05
C GLY A 308 -8.01 8.46 25.09
N ARG A 309 -7.64 8.77 26.34
CA ARG A 309 -7.29 7.79 27.39
C ARG A 309 -6.12 6.86 27.02
N GLY A 310 -5.26 7.26 26.09
CA GLY A 310 -4.10 6.45 25.69
C GLY A 310 -3.09 6.24 26.82
N GLY A 311 -3.01 7.14 27.79
CA GLY A 311 -2.16 6.97 28.98
C GLY A 311 -2.53 5.76 29.83
N GLU A 312 -3.83 5.57 30.09
CA GLU A 312 -4.34 4.41 30.84
C GLU A 312 -4.02 3.08 30.13
N GLU A 313 -4.14 3.06 28.80
CA GLU A 313 -3.77 1.90 27.99
C GLU A 313 -2.25 1.63 28.09
N LEU A 314 -1.41 2.66 28.10
CA LEU A 314 0.04 2.48 28.26
C LEU A 314 0.45 1.96 29.64
N GLU A 315 -0.16 2.47 30.71
CA GLU A 315 0.09 1.96 32.07
C GLU A 315 -0.21 0.47 32.17
N PHE A 316 -1.32 0.04 31.55
CA PHE A 316 -1.67 -1.37 31.45
C PHE A 316 -0.60 -2.17 30.67
N LEU A 317 -0.19 -1.71 29.49
CA LEU A 317 0.83 -2.40 28.68
C LEU A 317 2.17 -2.51 29.43
N ARG A 318 2.58 -1.43 30.10
CA ARG A 318 3.83 -1.37 30.86
C ARG A 318 3.82 -2.31 32.07
N SER A 319 2.73 -2.34 32.82
CA SER A 319 2.59 -3.24 33.98
C SER A 319 2.61 -4.73 33.60
N HIS A 320 2.31 -5.06 32.35
CA HIS A 320 2.35 -6.43 31.82
C HIS A 320 3.62 -6.74 31.00
N GLY A 321 4.59 -5.81 30.94
CA GLY A 321 5.85 -6.00 30.22
C GLY A 321 5.66 -6.18 28.70
N ILE A 322 4.62 -5.56 28.13
CA ILE A 322 4.32 -5.63 26.70
C ILE A 322 5.08 -4.52 25.96
N ASP A 323 5.76 -4.89 24.88
CA ASP A 323 6.42 -3.92 24.00
C ASP A 323 5.37 -3.06 23.27
N TYR A 324 5.54 -1.74 23.31
CA TYR A 324 4.61 -0.82 22.66
C TYR A 324 5.27 0.39 22.00
N GLU A 325 4.54 0.95 21.02
CA GLU A 325 4.86 2.18 20.30
C GLU A 325 3.63 3.10 20.29
N VAL A 326 3.85 4.42 20.23
CA VAL A 326 2.79 5.41 20.05
C VAL A 326 3.05 6.21 18.78
N VAL A 327 2.07 6.19 17.88
CA VAL A 327 2.03 7.01 16.67
C VAL A 327 1.01 8.13 16.88
N PRO A 328 1.45 9.40 16.94
CA PRO A 328 0.55 10.52 17.15
C PRO A 328 -0.37 10.74 15.94
N GLY A 329 -1.50 11.39 16.20
CA GLY A 329 -2.49 11.73 15.19
C GLY A 329 -2.80 13.23 15.17
N ILE A 330 -3.43 13.69 14.10
CA ILE A 330 -3.93 15.07 14.05
C ILE A 330 -5.18 15.16 14.93
N THR A 331 -5.07 15.84 16.07
CA THR A 331 -6.20 16.00 17.01
C THR A 331 -7.32 16.87 16.44
N ALA A 332 -8.54 16.67 16.93
CA ALA A 332 -9.76 17.29 16.38
C ALA A 332 -9.69 18.82 16.36
N ALA A 333 -9.15 19.45 17.41
CA ALA A 333 -9.05 20.92 17.44
C ALA A 333 -8.24 21.49 16.27
N LEU A 334 -7.10 20.87 15.93
CA LEU A 334 -6.24 21.33 14.84
C LEU A 334 -6.90 21.08 13.48
N ALA A 335 -7.49 19.89 13.28
CA ALA A 335 -8.17 19.56 12.05
C ALA A 335 -9.38 20.46 11.82
N CYS A 336 -10.29 20.56 12.78
CA CYS A 336 -11.49 21.39 12.66
C CYS A 336 -11.13 22.86 12.39
N ALA A 337 -10.13 23.41 13.10
CA ALA A 337 -9.63 24.76 12.88
C ALA A 337 -9.17 24.99 11.43
N ALA A 338 -8.32 24.10 10.91
CA ALA A 338 -7.79 24.21 9.55
C ALA A 338 -8.90 24.12 8.50
N TYR A 339 -9.80 23.12 8.61
CA TYR A 339 -10.88 22.91 7.64
C TYR A 339 -11.97 23.98 7.70
N ALA A 340 -12.18 24.60 8.87
CA ALA A 340 -13.12 25.71 9.05
C ALA A 340 -12.52 27.08 8.68
N GLY A 341 -11.22 27.16 8.38
CA GLY A 341 -10.53 28.44 8.17
C GLY A 341 -10.39 29.29 9.43
N ILE A 342 -10.41 28.68 10.62
CA ILE A 342 -10.33 29.36 11.92
C ILE A 342 -8.97 29.03 12.55
N PRO A 343 -7.92 29.86 12.37
CA PRO A 343 -6.63 29.59 12.99
C PRO A 343 -6.75 29.63 14.51
N LEU A 344 -6.20 28.62 15.21
CA LEU A 344 -6.25 28.56 16.67
C LEU A 344 -5.45 29.68 17.35
N THR A 345 -4.49 30.26 16.64
CA THR A 345 -3.69 31.40 17.12
C THR A 345 -3.65 32.47 16.05
N HIS A 346 -3.77 33.72 16.48
CA HIS A 346 -3.54 34.90 15.63
C HIS A 346 -2.92 35.99 16.49
N ARG A 347 -1.95 36.73 15.94
CA ARG A 347 -1.14 37.70 16.70
C ARG A 347 -1.99 38.71 17.48
N GLU A 348 -3.11 39.11 16.91
CA GLU A 348 -4.02 40.10 17.51
C GLU A 348 -5.13 39.47 18.37
N HIS A 349 -5.43 38.18 18.20
CA HIS A 349 -6.62 37.57 18.83
C HIS A 349 -6.31 36.56 19.94
N ALA A 350 -5.30 35.71 19.77
CA ALA A 350 -5.04 34.63 20.73
C ALA A 350 -3.55 34.33 20.87
N GLN A 351 -3.04 34.44 22.10
CA GLN A 351 -1.66 34.09 22.47
C GLN A 351 -1.56 32.70 23.08
N SER A 352 -2.68 32.07 23.40
CA SER A 352 -2.76 30.74 23.97
C SER A 352 -3.90 29.94 23.37
N VAL A 353 -3.74 28.61 23.37
CA VAL A 353 -4.76 27.65 22.99
C VAL A 353 -4.99 26.71 24.17
N ARG A 354 -6.24 26.52 24.56
CA ARG A 354 -6.61 25.57 25.60
C ARG A 354 -7.51 24.48 25.04
N LEU A 355 -7.04 23.24 25.15
CA LEU A 355 -7.84 22.06 24.89
C LEU A 355 -8.52 21.66 26.20
N VAL A 356 -9.85 21.63 26.21
CA VAL A 356 -10.64 21.36 27.43
C VAL A 356 -11.63 20.26 27.12
N THR A 357 -11.90 19.37 28.07
CA THR A 357 -13.01 18.41 27.96
C THR A 357 -14.19 18.87 28.81
N ALA A 358 -15.39 18.80 28.24
CA ALA A 358 -16.64 19.00 28.97
C ALA A 358 -17.25 17.65 29.45
N HIS A 359 -16.52 16.55 29.32
CA HIS A 359 -16.89 15.24 29.82
C HIS A 359 -15.97 14.85 30.99
N CYS A 360 -16.27 15.37 32.18
CA CYS A 360 -15.55 15.04 33.41
C CYS A 360 -16.23 13.87 34.12
N ARG A 361 -15.44 12.92 34.63
CA ARG A 361 -15.93 11.76 35.41
C ARG A 361 -16.63 12.15 36.71
N GLU A 362 -16.37 13.36 37.22
CA GLU A 362 -16.77 13.79 38.57
C GLU A 362 -17.70 15.02 38.60
N SER A 363 -17.49 16.07 37.79
CA SER A 363 -18.45 17.16 37.48
C SER A 363 -17.82 18.21 36.55
N LEU A 364 -18.63 18.99 35.82
CA LEU A 364 -18.20 20.22 35.14
C LEU A 364 -17.75 21.32 36.11
N ASP A 365 -18.11 21.22 37.39
CA ASP A 365 -17.81 22.22 38.42
C ASP A 365 -16.33 22.24 38.84
N LEU A 366 -15.54 21.24 38.45
CA LEU A 366 -14.11 21.17 38.70
C LEU A 366 -13.27 22.01 37.72
N LEU A 367 -13.88 22.54 36.66
CA LEU A 367 -13.19 23.39 35.70
C LEU A 367 -12.96 24.78 36.28
N ASP A 368 -11.76 25.32 36.08
CA ASP A 368 -11.44 26.70 36.44
C ASP A 368 -12.08 27.67 35.45
N TRP A 369 -13.35 27.99 35.67
CA TRP A 369 -14.15 28.86 34.81
C TRP A 369 -13.60 30.28 34.71
N ALA A 370 -13.00 30.80 35.79
CA ALA A 370 -12.36 32.11 35.79
C ALA A 370 -11.17 32.14 34.82
N ALA A 371 -10.33 31.10 34.85
CA ALA A 371 -9.23 30.99 33.89
C ALA A 371 -9.73 30.80 32.46
N LEU A 372 -10.76 29.99 32.23
CA LEU A 372 -11.32 29.77 30.88
C LEU A 372 -12.00 31.02 30.30
N ALA A 373 -12.50 31.91 31.14
CA ALA A 373 -13.14 33.15 30.71
C ALA A 373 -12.16 34.27 30.33
N GLN A 374 -10.86 34.15 30.67
CA GLN A 374 -9.85 35.17 30.32
C GLN A 374 -9.83 35.49 28.81
N GLU A 375 -9.52 36.73 28.48
CA GLU A 375 -9.41 37.20 27.09
C GLU A 375 -8.13 36.67 26.41
N ARG A 376 -8.02 36.91 25.10
CA ARG A 376 -6.83 36.61 24.27
C ARG A 376 -6.41 35.12 24.25
N GLN A 377 -7.37 34.22 24.38
CA GLN A 377 -7.17 32.77 24.27
C GLN A 377 -8.23 32.09 23.40
N THR A 378 -7.81 31.03 22.71
CA THR A 378 -8.72 30.14 21.97
C THR A 378 -9.05 28.91 22.82
N LEU A 379 -10.34 28.68 23.07
CA LEU A 379 -10.82 27.47 23.73
C LEU A 379 -11.28 26.45 22.69
N ALA A 380 -10.68 25.26 22.71
CA ALA A 380 -11.16 24.10 21.96
C ALA A 380 -11.79 23.10 22.94
N ILE A 381 -13.12 23.02 22.93
CA ILE A 381 -13.89 22.23 23.90
C ILE A 381 -14.29 20.89 23.27
N TYR A 382 -13.72 19.80 23.79
CA TYR A 382 -13.98 18.43 23.40
C TYR A 382 -15.16 17.86 24.17
N MET A 383 -15.95 17.01 23.51
CA MET A 383 -17.11 16.32 24.11
C MET A 383 -18.12 17.28 24.76
N GLY A 384 -18.23 18.51 24.24
CA GLY A 384 -19.03 19.59 24.86
C GLY A 384 -20.45 19.74 24.35
N VAL A 385 -20.88 19.01 23.32
CA VAL A 385 -22.19 19.23 22.68
C VAL A 385 -23.35 19.09 23.67
N ALA A 386 -23.35 18.03 24.50
CA ALA A 386 -24.38 17.83 25.51
C ALA A 386 -24.34 18.86 26.65
N ALA A 387 -23.17 19.47 26.89
CA ALA A 387 -22.93 20.44 27.96
C ALA A 387 -22.93 21.90 27.47
N LEU A 388 -23.29 22.15 26.20
CA LEU A 388 -23.06 23.43 25.54
C LEU A 388 -23.76 24.60 26.25
N ALA A 389 -25.01 24.40 26.69
CA ALA A 389 -25.78 25.41 27.42
C ALA A 389 -25.09 25.81 28.73
N SER A 390 -24.69 24.82 29.53
CA SER A 390 -24.01 25.05 30.81
C SER A 390 -22.63 25.68 30.63
N VAL A 391 -21.86 25.24 29.64
CA VAL A 391 -20.55 25.83 29.29
C VAL A 391 -20.70 27.31 28.92
N ARG A 392 -21.70 27.65 28.10
CA ARG A 392 -21.99 29.04 27.72
C ARG A 392 -22.32 29.90 28.93
N GLU A 393 -23.26 29.44 29.77
CA GLU A 393 -23.69 30.18 30.97
C GLU A 393 -22.55 30.43 31.94
N ARG A 394 -21.72 29.41 32.19
CA ARG A 394 -20.54 29.54 33.05
C ARG A 394 -19.52 30.52 32.49
N LEU A 395 -19.21 30.46 31.19
CA LEU A 395 -18.25 31.39 30.58
C LEU A 395 -18.74 32.85 30.63
N LEU A 396 -20.02 33.10 30.31
CA LEU A 396 -20.62 34.44 30.40
C LEU A 396 -20.59 34.97 31.84
N ALA A 397 -20.95 34.13 32.82
CA ALA A 397 -20.96 34.51 34.24
C ALA A 397 -19.57 34.90 34.77
N HIS A 398 -18.49 34.42 34.12
CA HIS A 398 -17.11 34.72 34.48
C HIS A 398 -16.46 35.77 33.57
N GLY A 399 -17.26 36.49 32.77
CA GLY A 399 -16.81 37.67 32.04
C GLY A 399 -16.32 37.42 30.61
N ARG A 400 -16.57 36.24 30.03
CA ARG A 400 -16.30 36.00 28.60
C ARG A 400 -17.38 36.70 27.77
N ALA A 401 -17.00 37.71 26.99
CA ALA A 401 -17.89 38.49 26.12
C ALA A 401 -17.92 37.97 24.68
#